data_AF-A0A849F479-F1
#
_entry.id   AF-A0A849F479-F1
#
_cell.length_a   1.000
_cell.length_b   1.000
_cell.length_c   1.000
_cell.angle_alpha   90.00
_cell.angle_beta   90.00
_cell.angle_gamma   90.00
#
_symmetry.space_group_name_H-M   'P 1'
#
loop_
_entity.id
_entity.type
_entity.pdbx_description
1 polymer ?
#
loop_
_entity_poly.entity_id
_entity_poly.type
_entity_poly.pdbx_seq_one_letter_code
_entity_poly.pdbx_strand_id
1 'polypeptide(L)'
;MDFSLETVVVFITIVLTGLTAGLCFTWTNAITPGLGELDDLGFLQAFQQMNRAIINPTFIIVFFGPFIGNLLTIYLKYQSMDKAFWVFIGAAVLFMLGVVFVTLFKNVPLNDILDKTVLETASKTELAALRKNFENPWKQWHLVRTVGSFASFALLLFGLLLSNQTL
;
A
#
# COMPACT_ATOMS: atom_id res chain seq x y z
N MET A 1 30.04 -11.48 -10.07
CA MET A 1 29.16 -10.44 -10.63
C MET A 1 29.09 -9.34 -9.59
N ASP A 2 29.73 -8.21 -9.86
CA ASP A 2 29.61 -7.04 -9.00
C ASP A 2 28.34 -6.30 -9.43
N PHE A 3 27.31 -6.28 -8.58
CA PHE A 3 26.09 -5.53 -8.87
C PHE A 3 26.35 -4.04 -8.62
N SER A 4 25.94 -3.19 -9.56
CA SER A 4 25.99 -1.74 -9.33
C SER A 4 25.02 -1.34 -8.21
N LEU A 5 25.34 -0.26 -7.48
CA LEU A 5 24.47 0.27 -6.44
C LEU A 5 23.06 0.56 -6.96
N GLU A 6 22.96 1.09 -8.19
CA GLU A 6 21.69 1.34 -8.87
C GLU A 6 20.85 0.06 -9.01
N THR A 7 21.47 -1.03 -9.48
CA THR A 7 20.79 -2.33 -9.66
C THR A 7 20.27 -2.86 -8.32
N VAL A 8 21.07 -2.75 -7.27
CA VAL A 8 20.68 -3.18 -5.92
C VAL A 8 19.50 -2.37 -5.39
N VAL A 9 19.53 -1.04 -5.55
CA VAL A 9 18.44 -0.15 -5.13
C VAL A 9 17.15 -0.42 -5.88
N VAL A 10 17.20 -0.56 -7.21
CA VAL A 10 16.03 -0.88 -8.03
C VAL A 10 15.46 -2.23 -7.64
N PHE A 11 16.30 -3.25 -7.45
CA PHE A 11 15.88 -4.58 -7.03
C PHE A 11 15.16 -4.55 -5.67
N ILE A 12 15.76 -3.92 -4.65
CA ILE A 12 15.12 -3.79 -3.33
C ILE A 12 13.79 -3.04 -3.44
N THR A 13 13.74 -1.96 -4.25
CA THR A 13 12.52 -1.18 -4.48
C THR A 13 11.42 -2.05 -5.09
N ILE A 14 11.75 -2.87 -6.10
CA ILE A 14 10.82 -3.81 -6.72
C ILE A 14 10.29 -4.81 -5.71
N VAL A 15 11.17 -5.43 -4.91
CA VAL A 15 10.77 -6.43 -3.90
C VAL A 15 9.81 -5.84 -2.88
N LEU A 16 10.14 -4.67 -2.31
CA LEU A 16 9.28 -4.02 -1.31
C LEU A 16 7.94 -3.55 -1.92
N THR A 17 7.96 -3.03 -3.15
CA THR A 17 6.74 -2.61 -3.86
C THR A 17 5.85 -3.82 -4.17
N GLY A 18 6.44 -4.93 -4.58
CA GLY A 18 5.74 -6.20 -4.84
C GLY A 18 5.11 -6.77 -3.57
N LEU A 19 5.82 -6.75 -2.44
CA LEU A 19 5.26 -7.14 -1.14
C LEU A 19 4.08 -6.24 -0.74
N THR A 20 4.20 -4.92 -0.93
CA THR A 20 3.10 -3.97 -0.68
C THR A 20 1.90 -4.25 -1.59
N ALA A 21 2.13 -4.48 -2.88
CA ALA A 21 1.07 -4.82 -3.84
C ALA A 21 0.37 -6.13 -3.47
N GLY A 22 1.14 -7.16 -3.09
CA GLY A 22 0.60 -8.44 -2.61
C GLY A 22 -0.25 -8.29 -1.35
N LEU A 23 0.20 -7.49 -0.38
CA LEU A 23 -0.55 -7.16 0.83
C LEU A 23 -1.88 -6.47 0.48
N CYS A 24 -1.85 -5.41 -0.33
CA CYS A 24 -3.05 -4.69 -0.75
C CYS A 24 -3.99 -5.55 -1.59
N PHE A 25 -3.46 -6.40 -2.47
CA PHE A 25 -4.27 -7.33 -3.25
C PHE A 25 -4.98 -8.33 -2.34
N THR A 26 -4.25 -8.95 -1.41
CA THR A 26 -4.81 -9.95 -0.48
C THR A 26 -5.92 -9.36 0.38
N TRP A 27 -5.74 -8.11 0.84
CA TRP A 27 -6.76 -7.42 1.63
C TRP A 27 -8.03 -7.10 0.84
N THR A 28 -7.89 -6.63 -0.41
CA THR A 28 -9.02 -6.40 -1.32
C THR A 28 -9.71 -7.70 -1.74
N ASN A 29 -8.94 -8.75 -2.04
CA ASN A 29 -9.44 -9.99 -2.65
C ASN A 29 -10.03 -10.97 -1.65
N ALA A 30 -9.46 -11.09 -0.45
CA ALA A 30 -9.82 -12.15 0.50
C ALA A 30 -10.17 -11.62 1.90
N ILE A 31 -9.35 -10.73 2.47
CA ILE A 31 -9.55 -10.29 3.87
C ILE A 31 -10.83 -9.47 4.02
N THR A 32 -11.00 -8.38 3.27
CA THR A 32 -12.19 -7.53 3.44
C THR A 32 -13.49 -8.20 3.02
N PRO A 33 -13.55 -9.05 1.96
CA PRO A 33 -14.73 -9.87 1.73
C PRO A 33 -15.02 -10.85 2.87
N GLY A 34 -14.00 -11.57 3.37
CA GLY A 34 -14.17 -12.51 4.46
C GLY A 34 -14.61 -11.87 5.78
N LEU A 35 -14.06 -10.70 6.11
CA LEU A 35 -14.54 -9.89 7.24
C LEU A 35 -15.98 -9.43 7.03
N GLY A 36 -16.37 -9.15 5.78
CA GLY A 36 -17.72 -8.73 5.40
C GLY A 36 -18.81 -9.73 5.80
N GLU A 37 -18.48 -11.01 5.92
CA GLU A 37 -19.40 -12.08 6.34
C GLU A 37 -19.65 -12.11 7.85
N LEU A 38 -18.89 -11.36 8.65
CA LEU A 38 -19.12 -11.23 10.09
C LEU A 38 -20.31 -10.30 10.38
N ASP A 39 -20.88 -10.44 11.57
CA ASP A 39 -21.81 -9.44 12.10
C ASP A 39 -21.09 -8.12 12.41
N ASP A 40 -21.84 -7.06 12.70
CA ASP A 40 -21.26 -5.73 12.84
C ASP A 40 -20.22 -5.65 13.98
N LEU A 41 -20.51 -6.31 15.11
CA LEU A 41 -19.58 -6.36 16.24
C LEU A 41 -18.30 -7.13 15.85
N GLY A 42 -18.44 -8.31 15.27
CA GLY A 42 -17.32 -9.15 14.86
C GLY A 42 -16.43 -8.47 13.80
N PHE A 43 -17.04 -7.83 12.80
CA PHE A 43 -16.33 -7.04 11.80
C PHE A 43 -15.49 -5.94 12.46
N LEU A 44 -16.11 -5.10 13.30
CA LEU A 44 -15.46 -3.94 13.90
C LEU A 44 -14.35 -4.35 14.88
N GLN A 45 -14.59 -5.37 15.71
CA GLN A 45 -13.58 -5.91 16.63
C GLN A 45 -12.40 -6.52 15.88
N ALA A 46 -12.64 -7.33 14.85
CA ALA A 46 -11.57 -7.90 14.04
C ALA A 46 -10.72 -6.81 13.39
N PHE A 47 -11.36 -5.77 12.84
CA PHE A 47 -10.66 -4.66 12.22
C PHE A 47 -9.81 -3.86 13.23
N GLN A 48 -10.31 -3.60 14.43
CA GLN A 48 -9.52 -2.97 15.50
C GLN A 48 -8.26 -3.78 15.84
N GLN A 49 -8.40 -5.10 16.00
CA GLN A 49 -7.24 -5.96 16.31
C GLN A 49 -6.23 -5.97 15.15
N MET A 50 -6.71 -6.03 13.90
CA MET A 50 -5.85 -5.97 12.72
C MET A 50 -5.13 -4.62 12.58
N ASN A 51 -5.80 -3.50 12.84
CA ASN A 51 -5.20 -2.15 12.83
C ASN A 51 -4.06 -2.04 13.84
N ARG A 52 -4.23 -2.62 15.04
CA ARG A 52 -3.18 -2.62 16.07
C ARG A 52 -2.03 -3.55 15.73
N ALA A 53 -2.33 -4.75 15.23
CA ALA A 53 -1.33 -5.77 14.91
C ALA A 53 -0.45 -5.42 13.69
N ILE A 54 -1.01 -4.72 12.70
CA ILE A 54 -0.30 -4.40 11.46
C ILE A 54 0.80 -3.36 11.66
N ILE A 55 0.73 -2.52 12.69
CA ILE A 55 1.75 -1.50 12.97
C ILE A 55 2.93 -2.14 13.70
N ASN A 56 3.82 -2.75 12.92
CA ASN A 56 5.07 -3.35 13.39
C ASN A 56 6.25 -2.95 12.47
N PRO A 57 7.50 -3.12 12.91
CA PRO A 57 8.66 -2.69 12.13
C PRO A 57 8.73 -3.28 10.71
N THR A 58 8.38 -4.55 10.55
CA THR A 58 8.37 -5.23 9.24
C THR A 58 7.38 -4.59 8.29
N PHE A 59 6.15 -4.31 8.75
CA PHE A 59 5.15 -3.60 7.95
C PHE A 59 5.63 -2.20 7.56
N ILE A 60 6.20 -1.43 8.49
CA ILE A 60 6.69 -0.07 8.21
C ILE A 60 7.75 -0.11 7.10
N ILE A 61 8.70 -1.04 7.19
CA ILE A 61 9.75 -1.21 6.18
C ILE A 61 9.15 -1.62 4.84
N VAL A 62 8.28 -2.62 4.82
CA VAL A 62 7.69 -3.13 3.57
C VAL A 62 6.80 -2.09 2.90
N PHE A 63 5.97 -1.39 3.68
CA PHE A 63 4.92 -0.54 3.17
C PHE A 63 5.40 0.88 2.83
N PHE A 64 6.37 1.43 3.58
CA PHE A 64 6.93 2.77 3.32
C PHE A 64 8.34 2.75 2.72
N GLY A 65 9.07 1.64 2.81
CA GLY A 65 10.37 1.49 2.16
C GLY A 65 10.35 1.76 0.64
N PRO A 66 9.31 1.35 -0.13
CA PRO A 66 9.24 1.67 -1.54
C PRO A 66 9.23 3.16 -1.84
N PHE A 67 8.70 4.01 -0.96
CA PHE A 67 8.73 5.46 -1.15
C PHE A 67 10.18 5.96 -1.20
N ILE A 68 11.01 5.54 -0.24
CA ILE A 68 12.43 5.88 -0.22
C ILE A 68 13.17 5.23 -1.40
N GLY A 69 12.88 3.96 -1.69
CA GLY A 69 13.49 3.24 -2.82
C GLY A 69 13.23 3.91 -4.18
N ASN A 70 12.01 4.40 -4.41
CA ASN A 70 11.67 5.15 -5.62
C ASN A 70 12.45 6.48 -5.72
N LEU A 71 12.56 7.24 -4.62
CA LEU A 71 13.35 8.48 -4.59
C LEU A 71 14.83 8.22 -4.89
N LEU A 72 15.40 7.17 -4.29
CA LEU A 72 16.78 6.76 -4.55
C LEU A 72 16.98 6.30 -5.99
N THR A 73 16.03 5.55 -6.55
CA THR A 73 16.06 5.11 -7.95
C THR A 73 16.11 6.30 -8.90
N ILE A 74 15.26 7.31 -8.68
CA ILE A 74 15.25 8.55 -9.46
C ILE A 74 16.58 9.29 -9.31
N TYR A 75 17.07 9.45 -8.09
CA TYR A 75 18.34 10.14 -7.80
C TYR A 75 19.55 9.44 -8.41
N LEU A 76 19.56 8.12 -8.55
CA LEU A 76 20.68 7.41 -9.17
C LEU A 76 20.61 7.44 -10.70
N LYS A 77 19.39 7.50 -11.27
CA LYS A 77 19.17 7.44 -12.73
C LYS A 77 18.99 8.79 -13.42
N TYR A 78 18.95 9.91 -12.70
CA TYR A 78 18.60 11.21 -13.30
C TYR A 78 19.52 11.67 -14.44
N GLN A 79 20.79 11.24 -14.45
CA GLN A 79 21.73 11.66 -15.48
C GLN A 79 21.44 11.02 -16.85
N SER A 80 20.83 9.84 -16.90
CA SER A 80 20.54 9.19 -18.18
C SER A 80 19.38 9.86 -18.91
N MET A 81 18.38 10.35 -18.18
CA MET A 81 17.14 10.96 -18.70
C MET A 81 16.46 10.14 -19.81
N ASP A 82 16.72 8.83 -19.85
CA ASP A 82 16.27 7.92 -20.88
C ASP A 82 14.79 7.52 -20.68
N LYS A 83 14.26 6.66 -21.55
CA LYS A 83 12.88 6.17 -21.45
C LYS A 83 12.63 5.44 -20.12
N ALA A 84 13.60 4.69 -19.61
CA ALA A 84 13.45 3.95 -18.35
C ALA A 84 13.36 4.92 -17.16
N PHE A 85 14.14 6.01 -17.16
CA PHE A 85 14.06 7.07 -16.15
C PHE A 85 12.63 7.62 -16.02
N TRP A 86 11.98 7.96 -17.12
CA TRP A 86 10.60 8.47 -17.08
C TRP A 86 9.57 7.42 -16.62
N VAL A 87 9.80 6.14 -16.93
CA VAL A 87 8.99 5.05 -16.41
C VAL A 87 9.14 4.92 -14.89
N PHE A 88 10.37 5.06 -14.35
CA PHE A 88 10.61 5.06 -12.91
C PHE A 88 9.95 6.25 -12.20
N ILE A 89 9.93 7.43 -12.83
CA ILE A 89 9.16 8.59 -12.33
C ILE A 89 7.66 8.25 -12.24
N GLY A 90 7.11 7.63 -13.29
CA GLY A 90 5.71 7.18 -13.30
C GLY A 90 5.41 6.20 -12.15
N ALA A 91 6.30 5.23 -11.93
CA ALA A 91 6.17 4.29 -10.82
C ALA A 91 6.17 5.00 -9.45
N ALA A 92 7.06 5.98 -9.26
CA ALA A 92 7.17 6.74 -8.02
C ALA A 92 5.90 7.57 -7.75
N VAL A 93 5.38 8.26 -8.77
CA VAL A 93 4.16 9.07 -8.67
C VAL A 93 2.94 8.20 -8.32
N LEU A 94 2.78 7.05 -8.98
CA LEU A 94 1.68 6.12 -8.68
C LEU A 94 1.77 5.56 -7.26
N PHE A 95 2.98 5.23 -6.78
CA PHE A 95 3.15 4.78 -5.40
C PHE A 95 2.83 5.90 -4.40
N MET A 96 3.35 7.11 -4.64
CA MET A 96 3.17 8.24 -3.74
C MET A 96 1.70 8.64 -3.62
N LEU A 97 1.02 8.85 -4.76
CA LEU A 97 -0.37 9.27 -4.77
C LEU A 97 -1.32 8.13 -4.41
N GLY A 98 -1.10 6.94 -4.99
CA GLY A 98 -1.99 5.80 -4.83
C GLY A 98 -1.86 5.09 -3.49
N VAL A 99 -0.67 5.09 -2.88
CA VAL A 99 -0.40 4.33 -1.65
C VAL A 99 -0.13 5.26 -0.47
N VAL A 100 0.88 6.12 -0.55
CA VAL A 100 1.33 6.92 0.61
C VAL A 100 0.25 7.93 1.02
N PHE A 101 -0.22 8.76 0.09
CA PHE A 101 -1.22 9.79 0.41
C PHE A 101 -2.58 9.19 0.77
N VAL A 102 -3.03 8.15 0.06
CA VAL A 102 -4.27 7.46 0.41
C VAL A 102 -4.18 6.84 1.81
N THR A 103 -3.02 6.28 2.18
CA THR A 103 -2.82 5.74 3.53
C THR A 103 -2.91 6.83 4.58
N LEU A 104 -2.12 7.90 4.45
CA LEU A 104 -2.02 8.96 5.46
C LEU A 104 -3.30 9.80 5.59
N PHE A 105 -3.97 10.11 4.49
CA PHE A 105 -5.09 11.06 4.48
C PHE A 105 -6.47 10.40 4.41
N LYS A 106 -6.56 9.09 4.14
CA LYS A 106 -7.85 8.38 4.02
C LYS A 106 -7.94 7.19 4.96
N ASN A 107 -7.09 6.18 4.78
CA ASN A 107 -7.23 4.93 5.56
C ASN A 107 -6.82 5.09 7.03
N VAL A 108 -5.73 5.80 7.34
CA VAL A 108 -5.31 6.02 8.73
C VAL A 108 -6.36 6.80 9.53
N PRO A 109 -6.93 7.92 9.03
CA PRO A 109 -8.02 8.60 9.74
C PRO A 109 -9.24 7.73 10.03
N LEU A 110 -9.64 6.88 9.07
CA LEU A 110 -10.73 5.92 9.28
C LEU A 110 -10.38 4.91 10.38
N ASN A 111 -9.16 4.37 10.34
CA ASN A 111 -8.66 3.43 11.34
C ASN A 111 -8.63 4.05 12.74
N ASP A 112 -8.15 5.29 12.86
CA ASP A 112 -8.07 6.00 14.15
C ASP A 112 -9.45 6.27 14.76
N ILE A 113 -10.46 6.57 13.92
CA ILE A 113 -11.85 6.73 14.38
C ILE A 113 -12.36 5.40 14.94
N LEU A 114 -12.15 4.31 14.21
CA LEU A 114 -12.59 2.98 14.65
C LEU A 114 -11.86 2.55 15.93
N ASP A 115 -10.54 2.68 15.99
CA ASP A 115 -9.71 2.23 17.11
C ASP A 115 -10.00 2.95 18.43
N LYS A 116 -10.51 4.19 18.36
CA LYS A 116 -10.91 5.00 19.52
C LYS A 116 -12.34 4.71 20.00
N THR A 117 -13.12 3.95 19.25
CA THR A 117 -14.52 3.66 19.60
C THR A 117 -14.61 2.45 20.53
N VAL A 118 -15.38 2.57 21.62
CA VAL A 118 -15.69 1.46 22.55
C VAL A 118 -16.89 0.69 22.00
N LEU A 119 -16.70 -0.59 21.67
CA LEU A 119 -17.70 -1.39 20.96
C LEU A 119 -18.60 -2.19 21.92
N GLU A 120 -18.10 -2.52 23.11
CA GLU A 120 -18.72 -3.44 24.06
C GLU A 120 -20.04 -2.89 24.65
N THR A 121 -20.17 -1.57 24.73
CA THR A 121 -21.35 -0.89 25.28
C THR A 121 -22.25 -0.32 24.19
N ALA A 122 -21.91 -0.48 22.92
CA ALA A 122 -22.67 0.07 21.80
C ALA A 122 -23.91 -0.77 21.50
N SER A 123 -25.02 -0.11 21.19
CA SER A 123 -26.23 -0.75 20.70
C SER A 123 -26.03 -1.32 19.28
N LYS A 124 -26.86 -2.28 18.89
CA LYS A 124 -26.85 -2.85 17.52
C LYS A 124 -26.97 -1.78 16.43
N THR A 125 -27.78 -0.76 16.68
CA THR A 125 -27.98 0.36 15.73
C THR A 125 -26.74 1.24 15.59
N GLU A 126 -26.01 1.48 16.68
CA GLU A 126 -24.76 2.24 16.65
C GLU A 126 -23.64 1.48 15.93
N LEU A 127 -23.53 0.17 16.18
CA LEU A 127 -22.57 -0.70 15.49
C LEU A 127 -22.82 -0.74 13.98
N ALA A 128 -24.08 -0.92 13.56
CA ALA A 128 -24.46 -0.91 12.14
C ALA A 128 -24.14 0.43 11.46
N ALA A 129 -24.41 1.55 12.13
CA ALA A 129 -24.09 2.87 11.63
C ALA A 129 -22.57 3.10 11.51
N LEU A 130 -21.81 2.69 12.52
CA LEU A 130 -20.34 2.78 12.52
C LEU A 130 -19.73 1.94 11.39
N ARG A 131 -20.14 0.68 11.25
CA ARG A 131 -19.69 -0.19 10.16
C ARG A 131 -20.00 0.40 8.81
N LYS A 132 -21.22 0.89 8.58
CA LYS A 132 -21.62 1.52 7.31
C LYS A 132 -20.71 2.70 6.94
N ASN A 133 -20.35 3.52 7.93
CA ASN A 133 -19.49 4.69 7.74
C ASN A 133 -18.00 4.34 7.61
N PHE A 134 -17.61 3.12 7.99
CA PHE A 134 -16.23 2.65 7.95
C PHE A 134 -15.95 1.74 6.74
N GLU A 135 -16.70 0.64 6.59
CA GLU A 135 -16.37 -0.46 5.67
C GLU A 135 -16.28 0.01 4.22
N ASN A 136 -17.34 0.65 3.71
CA ASN A 136 -17.39 1.05 2.30
C ASN A 136 -16.34 2.10 1.95
N PRO A 137 -16.20 3.23 2.69
CA PRO A 137 -15.12 4.17 2.45
C PRO A 137 -13.73 3.52 2.57
N TRP A 138 -13.52 2.68 3.58
CA TRP A 138 -12.23 2.02 3.78
C TRP A 138 -11.86 1.14 2.60
N LYS A 139 -12.79 0.29 2.13
CA LYS A 139 -12.62 -0.59 0.96
C LYS A 139 -12.34 0.18 -0.32
N GLN A 140 -13.06 1.28 -0.57
CA GLN A 140 -12.85 2.13 -1.74
C GLN A 140 -11.44 2.72 -1.76
N TRP A 141 -10.99 3.30 -0.65
CA TRP A 141 -9.63 3.84 -0.56
C TRP A 141 -8.56 2.74 -0.59
N HIS A 142 -8.84 1.59 0.01
CA HIS A 142 -7.92 0.46 -0.07
C HIS A 142 -7.78 -0.09 -1.49
N LEU A 143 -8.85 -0.10 -2.30
CA LEU A 143 -8.78 -0.47 -3.72
C LEU A 143 -7.86 0.49 -4.50
N VAL A 144 -7.89 1.79 -4.21
CA VAL A 144 -6.95 2.75 -4.81
C VAL A 144 -5.50 2.39 -4.46
N ARG A 145 -5.23 1.97 -3.21
CA ARG A 145 -3.90 1.47 -2.81
C ARG A 145 -3.52 0.19 -3.54
N THR A 146 -4.45 -0.74 -3.73
CA THR A 146 -4.22 -1.97 -4.51
C THR A 146 -3.84 -1.65 -5.95
N VAL A 147 -4.60 -0.80 -6.64
CA VAL A 147 -4.32 -0.44 -8.04
C VAL A 147 -3.02 0.37 -8.15
N GLY A 148 -2.81 1.36 -7.28
CA GLY A 148 -1.62 2.21 -7.29
C GLY A 148 -0.32 1.44 -7.03
N SER A 149 -0.32 0.57 -6.02
CA SER A 149 0.83 -0.29 -5.71
C SER A 149 1.13 -1.30 -6.82
N PHE A 150 0.10 -1.95 -7.37
CA PHE A 150 0.27 -2.90 -8.47
C PHE A 150 0.80 -2.22 -9.75
N ALA A 151 0.24 -1.07 -10.13
CA ALA A 151 0.68 -0.32 -11.30
C ALA A 151 2.12 0.19 -11.13
N SER A 152 2.47 0.69 -9.93
CA SER A 152 3.86 1.05 -9.60
C SER A 152 4.80 -0.14 -9.72
N PHE A 153 4.44 -1.30 -9.17
CA PHE A 153 5.22 -2.52 -9.28
C PHE A 153 5.44 -2.95 -10.73
N ALA A 154 4.38 -2.94 -11.56
CA ALA A 154 4.48 -3.26 -12.98
C ALA A 154 5.40 -2.29 -13.73
N LEU A 155 5.33 -0.98 -13.45
CA LEU A 155 6.22 0.01 -14.05
C LEU A 155 7.67 -0.15 -13.61
N LEU A 156 7.94 -0.51 -12.35
CA LEU A 156 9.31 -0.78 -11.89
C LEU A 156 9.93 -1.97 -12.65
N LEU A 157 9.17 -3.05 -12.82
CA LEU A 157 9.60 -4.20 -13.63
C LEU A 157 9.83 -3.81 -15.09
N PHE A 158 8.92 -3.02 -15.67
CA PHE A 158 9.05 -2.56 -17.05
C PHE A 158 10.27 -1.64 -17.24
N GLY A 159 10.50 -0.70 -16.32
CA GLY A 159 11.67 0.18 -16.33
C GLY A 159 12.99 -0.58 -16.22
N LEU A 160 13.02 -1.67 -15.43
CA LEU A 160 14.17 -2.57 -15.36
C LEU A 160 14.43 -3.27 -16.70
N LEU A 161 13.39 -3.79 -17.36
CA LEU A 161 13.52 -4.43 -18.68
C LEU A 161 14.03 -3.45 -19.74
N LEU A 162 13.55 -2.21 -19.73
CA LEU A 162 14.02 -1.16 -20.64
C LEU A 162 15.49 -0.80 -20.40
N SER A 163 15.91 -0.73 -19.13
CA SER A 163 17.31 -0.41 -18.78
C SER A 163 18.29 -1.46 -19.30
N ASN A 164 17.87 -2.73 -19.38
CA ASN A 164 18.71 -3.83 -19.89
C ASN A 164 18.81 -3.89 -21.42
N GLN A 165 17.93 -3.20 -22.15
CA GLN A 165 17.94 -3.16 -23.63
C GLN A 165 18.82 -2.03 -24.20
N THR A 166 19.24 -1.10 -23.35
CA THR A 166 20.09 0.06 -23.71
C THR A 166 21.60 -0.21 -23.56
N LEU A 167 22.01 -1.45 -23.30
CA LEU A 167 23.40 -1.91 -23.30
C LEU A 167 23.83 -2.46 -24.66
#